data_AF-A0A3D6D5E9-F1
#
_entry.id   AF-A0A3D6D5E9-F1
#
_cell.length_a   1.000
_cell.length_b   1.000
_cell.length_c   1.000
_cell.angle_alpha   90.00
_cell.angle_beta   90.00
_cell.angle_gamma   90.00
#
_symmetry.space_group_name_H-M   'P 1'
#
loop_
_entity.id
_entity.type
_entity.pdbx_description
1 polymer ?
#
loop_
_entity_poly.entity_id
_entity_poly.type
_entity_poly.pdbx_seq_one_letter_code
_entity_poly.pdbx_strand_id
1 'polypeptide(L)' 'MNDWNIQSRSRLCHGCDNAFEDQQIYHSLLFSQKGTYERQDVCNTCWKGQFSDTSGAAKGFISHWQGRYQSPPPP' A
#
# COMPACT_ATOMS: atom_id res chain seq x y z
N MET A 1 -10.93 6.49 -22.80
CA MET A 1 -9.60 6.60 -22.17
C MET A 1 -9.81 6.20 -20.71
N ASN A 2 -9.26 5.07 -20.26
CA ASN A 2 -9.48 4.63 -18.88
C ASN A 2 -8.71 5.58 -17.95
N ASP A 3 -9.45 6.31 -17.13
CA ASP A 3 -8.92 7.24 -16.13
C ASP A 3 -8.36 6.40 -14.97
N TRP A 4 -7.12 5.93 -15.10
CA TRP A 4 -6.42 5.16 -14.08
C TRP A 4 -5.84 6.08 -13.01
N ASN A 5 -6.73 6.74 -12.26
CA ASN A 5 -6.37 7.63 -11.14
C ASN A 5 -5.96 6.80 -9.91
N ILE A 6 -4.83 6.10 -9.99
CA ILE A 6 -4.25 5.36 -8.86
C ILE A 6 -3.47 6.34 -7.99
N GLN A 7 -3.84 6.44 -6.71
CA GLN A 7 -3.22 7.34 -5.76
C GLN A 7 -1.70 7.13 -5.64
N SER A 8 -0.98 8.23 -5.41
CA SER A 8 0.46 8.19 -5.11
C SER A 8 0.73 7.40 -3.83
N ARG A 9 1.90 6.76 -3.77
CA ARG A 9 2.39 6.02 -2.59
C ARG A 9 2.37 6.88 -1.33
N SER A 10 1.75 6.39 -0.28
CA SER A 10 1.71 7.00 1.05
C SER A 10 3.10 7.08 1.68
N ARG A 11 3.32 8.10 2.51
CA ARG A 11 4.52 8.20 3.36
C ARG A 11 4.37 7.44 4.67
N LEU A 12 3.14 7.07 5.03
CA LEU A 12 2.81 6.40 6.27
C LEU A 12 2.23 5.01 5.99
N CYS A 13 2.51 4.07 6.87
CA CYS A 13 1.92 2.75 6.88
C CYS A 13 0.43 2.84 7.27
N HIS A 14 -0.47 2.32 6.46
CA HIS A 14 -1.90 2.27 6.75
C HIS A 14 -2.25 1.44 7.99
N GLY A 15 -1.41 0.46 8.37
CA GLY A 15 -1.68 -0.43 9.51
C GLY A 15 -1.16 0.08 10.86
N CYS A 16 -0.20 1.01 10.89
CA CYS A 16 0.38 1.51 12.14
C CYS A 16 0.69 3.01 12.17
N ASP A 17 0.33 3.74 11.11
CA ASP A 17 0.53 5.18 10.91
C ASP A 17 1.99 5.69 11.01
N ASN A 18 2.96 4.78 11.18
CA ASN A 18 4.37 5.14 11.19
C ASN A 18 4.85 5.52 9.80
N ALA A 19 5.75 6.51 9.75
CA ALA A 19 6.44 6.87 8.53
C ALA A 19 7.33 5.73 8.04
N PHE A 20 7.40 5.57 6.72
CA PHE A 20 8.36 4.66 6.11
C PHE A 20 9.77 5.24 6.18
N GLU A 21 10.72 4.41 6.59
CA GLU A 21 12.14 4.71 6.55
C GLU A 21 12.71 4.54 5.14
N ASP A 22 13.83 5.21 4.85
CA ASP A 22 14.52 5.00 3.59
C ASP A 22 14.95 3.55 3.41
N GLN A 23 14.81 3.03 2.19
CA GLN A 23 15.03 1.63 1.81
C GLN A 23 14.10 0.61 2.48
N GLN A 24 13.14 1.03 3.31
CA GLN A 24 12.26 0.10 4.00
C GLN A 24 11.38 -0.68 3.01
N ILE A 25 11.26 -1.99 3.23
CA ILE A 25 10.29 -2.81 2.49
C ILE A 25 8.87 -2.44 2.92
N TYR A 26 8.04 -2.12 1.94
CA TYR A 26 6.62 -1.92 2.11
C TYR A 26 5.83 -2.72 1.07
N HIS A 27 4.56 -2.95 1.35
CA HIS A 27 3.62 -3.62 0.49
C HIS A 27 2.50 -2.65 0.14
N SER A 28 2.15 -2.59 -1.13
CA SER A 28 0.99 -1.86 -1.60
C SER A 28 -0.12 -2.84 -1.91
N LEU A 29 -1.32 -2.54 -1.43
CA LEU A 29 -2.54 -3.25 -1.75
C LEU A 29 -3.45 -2.29 -2.53
N LEU A 30 -4.05 -2.80 -3.60
CA LEU A 30 -5.03 -2.07 -4.39
C LEU A 30 -6.40 -2.73 -4.25
N PHE A 31 -7.40 -1.92 -3.92
CA PHE A 31 -8.78 -2.34 -3.78
C PHE A 31 -9.69 -1.57 -4.74
N SER A 32 -10.71 -2.24 -5.25
CA SER A 32 -11.86 -1.64 -5.93
C SER A 32 -12.98 -1.45 -4.92
N GLN A 33 -13.34 -0.20 -4.63
CA GLN A 33 -14.44 0.13 -3.75
C GLN A 33 -15.40 1.08 -4.45
N LYS A 34 -16.64 0.63 -4.69
CA LYS A 34 -17.76 1.44 -5.23
C LYS A 34 -17.39 2.26 -6.48
N GLY A 35 -16.58 1.70 -7.39
CA GLY A 35 -16.18 2.37 -8.63
C GLY A 35 -14.94 3.27 -8.50
N THR A 36 -14.29 3.27 -7.34
CA THR A 36 -13.00 3.95 -7.11
C THR A 36 -11.91 2.94 -6.76
N TYR A 37 -10.65 3.37 -6.93
CA TYR A 37 -9.48 2.60 -6.55
C TYR A 37 -8.87 3.14 -5.26
N GLU A 38 -8.76 2.30 -4.25
CA GLU A 38 -8.13 2.62 -2.97
C GLU A 38 -6.78 1.91 -2.89
N ARG A 39 -5.72 2.68 -2.62
CA ARG A 39 -4.38 2.15 -2.39
C ARG A 39 -4.05 2.22 -0.90
N GLN A 40 -3.62 1.11 -0.34
CA GLN A 40 -3.10 1.05 1.02
C GLN A 40 -1.64 0.60 0.99
N ASP A 41 -0.74 1.38 1.57
CA ASP A 41 0.66 1.01 1.71
C ASP A 41 0.92 0.59 3.16
N VAL A 42 1.48 -0.60 3.39
CA VAL A 42 1.76 -1.15 4.73
C VAL A 42 3.21 -1.58 4.85
N CYS A 43 3.79 -1.45 6.04
CA CYS A 43 5.15 -1.92 6.29
C CYS A 43 5.20 -3.46 6.33
N ASN A 44 6.38 -4.03 6.13
CA ASN A 44 6.57 -5.49 6.16
C ASN A 44 6.07 -6.15 7.47
N THR A 45 6.14 -5.44 8.61
CA THR A 45 5.64 -5.94 9.90
C THR A 45 4.11 -6.04 9.90
N CYS A 46 3.42 -4.95 9.52
CA CYS A 46 1.96 -4.94 9.40
C CYS A 46 1.49 -5.96 8.36
N TRP A 47 2.21 -6.06 7.24
CA TRP A 47 1.92 -7.05 6.20
C TRP A 47 1.86 -8.47 6.78
N LYS A 48 2.93 -8.93 7.43
CA LYS A 48 3.00 -10.29 7.99
C LYS A 48 2.03 -10.53 9.16
N GLY A 49 1.67 -9.50 9.91
CA GLY A 49 0.81 -9.64 11.09
C GLY A 49 -0.69 -9.55 10.81
N GLN A 50 -1.08 -8.86 9.73
CA GLN A 50 -2.49 -8.46 9.54
C GLN A 50 -3.00 -8.60 8.09
N PHE A 51 -2.13 -8.61 7.08
CA PHE A 51 -2.57 -8.49 5.68
C PHE A 51 -2.14 -9.66 4.78
N SER A 52 -1.12 -10.44 5.16
CA SER A 52 -0.58 -11.54 4.34
C SER A 52 -1.59 -12.65 4.09
N ASP A 53 -2.49 -12.89 5.04
CA ASP A 53 -3.53 -13.92 4.94
C ASP A 53 -4.81 -13.37 4.29
N THR A 54 -4.99 -12.05 4.31
CA THR A 54 -6.23 -11.37 3.90
C THR A 54 -6.20 -10.89 2.45
N SER A 55 -5.02 -10.75 1.84
CA SER A 55 -4.89 -10.23 0.46
C SER A 55 -5.62 -11.10 -0.58
N GLY A 56 -5.92 -12.38 -0.30
CA GLY A 56 -6.74 -13.21 -1.20
C GLY A 56 -8.25 -13.20 -0.90
N ALA A 57 -8.66 -12.82 0.31
CA ALA A 57 -10.04 -12.98 0.79
C ALA A 57 -10.78 -11.65 1.03
N ALA A 58 -10.06 -10.53 1.02
CA ALA A 58 -10.65 -9.21 1.22
C ALA A 58 -11.50 -8.79 0.01
N LYS A 59 -12.75 -8.39 0.29
CA LYS A 59 -13.69 -7.95 -0.74
C LYS A 59 -13.12 -6.76 -1.50
N GLY A 60 -13.09 -6.88 -2.83
CA GLY A 60 -12.62 -5.81 -3.71
C GLY A 60 -11.10 -5.77 -3.87
N PHE A 61 -10.33 -6.71 -3.31
CA PHE A 61 -8.91 -6.80 -3.60
C PHE A 61 -8.65 -7.00 -5.11
N ILE A 62 -7.71 -6.24 -5.65
CA ILE A 62 -7.31 -6.30 -7.06
C ILE A 62 -5.91 -6.87 -7.18
N SER A 63 -4.96 -6.28 -6.48
CA SER A 63 -3.55 -6.63 -6.61
C SER A 63 -2.73 -6.22 -5.41
N HIS A 64 -1.59 -6.87 -5.28
CA HIS A 64 -0.56 -6.62 -4.28
C HIS A 64 0.79 -6.53 -4.99
N TRP A 65 1.64 -5.63 -4.52
CA TRP A 65 3.05 -5.60 -4.91
C TRP A 65 3.93 -5.13 -3.76
N GLN A 66 5.20 -5.53 -3.81
CA GLN A 66 6.21 -5.13 -2.85
C GLN A 66 7.11 -4.05 -3.47
N GLY A 67 7.47 -3.05 -2.66
CA GLY A 67 8.41 -2.00 -3.04
C GLY A 67 9.45 -1.72 -1.95
N ARG A 68 10.46 -0.94 -2.31
CA ARG A 68 11.38 -0.28 -1.37
C ARG A 68 11.06 1.19 -1.30
N TYR A 69 10.86 1.71 -0.09
CA TYR A 69 10.56 3.12 0.11
C TYR A 69 11.82 3.93 -0.21
N GLN A 70 11.67 4.96 -1.04
CA GLN A 70 12.69 5.97 -1.25
C GLN A 70 12.19 7.27 -0.62
N SER A 71 12.96 7.78 0.32
CA SER A 71 12.72 9.07 0.94
C SER A 71 12.84 10.18 -0.11
N PRO A 72 11.96 11.19 -0.07
CA PRO A 72 12.14 12.35 -0.92
C PRO A 72 13.51 13.00 -0.62
N PRO A 73 14.21 13.54 -1.63
CA PRO A 73 15.46 14.23 -1.40
C PRO A 73 15.25 15.39 -0.40
N PRO A 74 16.23 15.66 0.49
CA PRO A 74 16.17 16.83 1.34
C PRO A 74 16.09 18.11 0.49
N PRO A 75 15.41 19.17 1.00
CA PRO A 75 15.25 20.44 0.30
C PRO A 75 16.58 21.19 0.09
#